data_AF-A0A8J8AKL2-F1
#
_entry.id   AF-A0A8J8AKL2-F1
#
_cell.length_a   1.000
_cell.length_b   1.000
_cell.length_c   1.000
_cell.angle_alpha   90.00
_cell.angle_beta   90.00
_cell.angle_gamma   90.00
#
_symmetry.space_group_name_H-M   'P 1'
#
loop_
_entity.id
_entity.type
_entity.pdbx_description
1 polymer ?
#
loop_
_entity_poly.entity_id
_entity_poly.type
_entity_poly.pdbx_seq_one_letter_code
_entity_poly.pdbx_strand_id
1 'polypeptide(L)'
;MGKLESVFELIKKGVSNPREIAEKLNLDVEEVEGIIKILESLGYVEKVELGSSICERCPLKKICPGSCIRFKGQIYHVSEKSFRVDLRE
;
A
#
# COMPACT_ATOMS: atom_id res chain seq x y z
N MET A 1 -6.40 12.58 17.08
CA MET A 1 -6.19 11.88 15.80
C MET A 1 -6.65 10.45 15.96
N GLY A 2 -7.53 9.97 15.08
CA GLY A 2 -7.99 8.58 15.14
C GLY A 2 -6.94 7.60 14.60
N LYS A 3 -7.01 6.33 15.04
CA LYS A 3 -6.10 5.26 14.57
C LYS A 3 -6.12 5.10 13.04
N LEU A 4 -7.30 5.25 12.42
CA LEU A 4 -7.51 5.19 10.96
C LEU A 4 -6.72 6.27 10.20
N GLU A 5 -6.80 7.53 10.65
CA GLU A 5 -6.06 8.64 10.03
C GLU A 5 -4.54 8.43 10.15
N SER A 6 -4.06 7.96 11.31
CA SER A 6 -2.63 7.72 11.52
C SER A 6 -2.08 6.60 10.62
N VAL A 7 -2.84 5.52 10.42
CA VAL A 7 -2.47 4.46 9.47
C VAL A 7 -2.46 4.99 8.05
N PHE A 8 -3.50 5.74 7.65
CA PHE A 8 -3.59 6.31 6.31
C PHE A 8 -2.44 7.27 5.99
N GLU A 9 -2.06 8.14 6.93
CA GLU A 9 -0.93 9.06 6.79
C GLU A 9 0.41 8.33 6.63
N LEU A 10 0.61 7.20 7.32
CA LEU A 10 1.82 6.38 7.15
C LEU A 10 1.89 5.74 5.76
N ILE A 11 0.75 5.25 5.25
CA ILE A 11 0.65 4.70 3.89
C ILE A 11 0.92 5.81 2.87
N LYS A 12 0.40 7.02 3.08
CA LYS A 12 0.67 8.20 2.25
C LYS A 12 2.15 8.59 2.23
N LYS A 13 2.86 8.37 3.33
CA LYS A 13 4.33 8.55 3.44
C LYS A 13 5.14 7.39 2.85
N GLY A 14 4.49 6.37 2.29
CA GLY A 14 5.12 5.21 1.65
C GLY A 14 5.35 4.02 2.58
N VAL A 15 5.01 4.12 3.88
CA VAL A 15 5.11 2.99 4.82
C VAL A 15 3.91 2.08 4.57
N SER A 16 4.12 1.06 3.73
CA SER A 16 3.07 0.20 3.21
C SER A 16 2.98 -1.15 3.94
N ASN A 17 3.96 -1.46 4.79
CA ASN A 17 4.07 -2.76 5.46
C ASN A 17 3.29 -2.74 6.79
N PRO A 18 2.28 -3.60 6.98
CA PRO A 18 1.47 -3.61 8.19
C PRO A 18 2.28 -3.83 9.47
N ARG A 19 3.38 -4.58 9.43
CA ARG A 19 4.28 -4.76 10.59
C ARG A 19 5.02 -3.48 10.96
N GLU A 20 5.51 -2.74 9.97
CA GLU A 20 6.18 -1.45 10.22
C GLU A 20 5.21 -0.38 10.72
N ILE A 21 3.98 -0.38 10.19
CA ILE A 21 2.91 0.51 10.65
C ILE A 21 2.56 0.19 12.11
N ALA A 22 2.40 -1.10 12.44
CA ALA A 22 2.14 -1.58 13.80
C ALA A 22 3.24 -1.15 14.78
N GLU A 23 4.52 -1.30 14.40
CA GLU A 23 5.65 -0.88 15.22
C GLU A 23 5.66 0.65 15.45
N LYS A 24 5.45 1.44 14.39
CA LYS A 24 5.44 2.91 14.45
C LYS A 24 4.27 3.48 15.27
N LEU A 25 3.10 2.83 15.21
CA LEU A 25 1.90 3.27 15.92
C LEU A 25 1.73 2.58 17.28
N ASN A 26 2.62 1.65 17.63
CA ASN A 26 2.50 0.80 18.81
C ASN A 26 1.13 0.09 18.88
N LEU A 27 0.68 -0.42 17.74
CA LEU A 27 -0.57 -1.14 17.56
C LEU A 27 -0.30 -2.61 17.29
N ASP A 28 -1.32 -3.43 17.45
CA ASP A 28 -1.25 -4.82 17.06
C ASP A 28 -1.31 -4.97 15.53
N VAL A 29 -0.62 -5.98 15.00
CA VAL A 29 -0.59 -6.21 13.54
C VAL A 29 -1.99 -6.51 13.02
N GLU A 30 -2.78 -7.26 13.80
CA GLU A 30 -4.18 -7.58 13.45
C GLU A 30 -5.06 -6.33 13.42
N GLU A 31 -4.87 -5.38 14.35
CA GLU A 31 -5.57 -4.09 14.33
C GLU A 31 -5.23 -3.31 13.06
N VAL A 32 -3.95 -3.24 12.70
CA VAL A 32 -3.49 -2.53 11.50
C VAL A 32 -4.04 -3.17 10.22
N GLU A 33 -4.04 -4.49 10.12
CA GLU A 33 -4.63 -5.20 8.99
C GLU A 33 -6.15 -4.96 8.88
N GLY A 34 -6.84 -4.90 10.01
CA GLY A 34 -8.26 -4.52 10.06
C GLY A 34 -8.49 -3.11 9.52
N ILE A 35 -7.67 -2.14 9.95
CA ILE A 35 -7.73 -0.75 9.49
C ILE A 35 -7.45 -0.64 7.98
N ILE A 36 -6.44 -1.35 7.47
CA ILE A 36 -6.10 -1.37 6.04
C ILE A 36 -7.25 -1.92 5.21
N LYS A 37 -7.92 -2.99 5.65
CA LYS A 37 -9.11 -3.54 4.96
C LYS A 37 -10.28 -2.56 4.91
N ILE A 38 -10.48 -1.78 5.97
CA ILE A 38 -11.49 -0.71 6.00
C ILE A 38 -11.13 0.37 4.97
N LEU A 39 -9.88 0.83 4.98
CA LEU A 39 -9.39 1.83 4.01
C LEU A 39 -9.49 1.32 2.56
N GLU A 40 -9.24 0.03 2.32
CA GLU A 40 -9.38 -0.62 1.01
C GLU A 40 -10.85 -0.65 0.57
N SER A 41 -11.76 -1.07 1.46
CA SER A 41 -13.21 -1.12 1.17
C SER A 41 -13.79 0.26 0.87
N LEU A 42 -13.25 1.29 1.52
CA LEU A 42 -13.63 2.68 1.30
C LEU A 42 -12.95 3.28 0.04
N GLY A 43 -12.02 2.56 -0.58
CA GLY A 43 -11.28 3.01 -1.78
C GLY A 43 -10.20 4.05 -1.50
N TYR A 44 -9.78 4.23 -0.24
CA TYR A 44 -8.68 5.12 0.13
C TYR A 44 -7.31 4.54 -0.21
N VAL A 45 -7.19 3.21 -0.11
CA VAL A 45 -5.96 2.49 -0.45
C VAL A 45 -6.28 1.37 -1.41
N GLU A 46 -5.36 1.11 -2.33
CA GLU A 46 -5.45 0.01 -3.28
C GLU A 46 -4.31 -0.96 -3.03
N LYS A 47 -4.65 -2.25 -3.06
CA LYS A 47 -3.68 -3.32 -2.99
C LYS A 47 -3.01 -3.48 -4.35
N VAL A 48 -1.71 -3.17 -4.39
CA VAL A 48 -0.86 -3.39 -5.56
C VAL A 48 -0.08 -4.67 -5.33
N GLU A 49 -0.36 -5.68 -6.14
CA GLU A 49 0.47 -6.88 -6.21
C GLU A 49 1.72 -6.58 -7.05
N LEU A 50 2.84 -6.30 -6.38
CA LEU A 50 4.14 -6.25 -7.02
C LEU A 50 4.66 -7.69 -7.14
N GLY A 51 4.59 -8.22 -8.34
CA GLY A 51 4.95 -9.60 -8.65
C GLY A 51 5.37 -9.80 -10.10
N SER A 52 6.04 -10.93 -10.35
CA SER A 52 6.59 -11.33 -11.65
C SER A 52 5.59 -11.20 -12.80
N SER A 53 4.28 -11.30 -12.56
CA SER A 53 3.19 -11.17 -13.54
C SER A 53 3.27 -9.87 -14.37
N ILE A 54 3.73 -8.76 -13.78
CA ILE A 54 3.92 -7.49 -14.50
C ILE A 54 5.16 -7.57 -15.40
N CYS A 55 6.26 -8.13 -14.91
CA CYS A 55 7.46 -8.40 -15.71
C CYS A 55 7.22 -9.42 -16.82
N GLU A 56 6.34 -10.39 -16.59
CA GLU A 56 5.96 -11.39 -17.57
C GLU A 56 5.19 -10.80 -18.74
N ARG A 57 4.43 -9.73 -18.50
CA ARG A 57 3.75 -8.92 -19.53
C ARG A 57 4.61 -7.76 -20.05
N CYS A 58 5.78 -7.51 -19.47
CA CYS A 58 6.63 -6.40 -19.87
C CYS A 58 7.29 -6.70 -21.22
N PRO A 59 7.16 -5.82 -22.23
CA PRO A 59 7.81 -6.01 -23.54
C PRO A 59 9.34 -6.07 -23.45
N LEU A 60 9.92 -5.57 -22.35
CA LEU A 60 11.35 -5.65 -22.04
C LEU A 60 11.76 -6.95 -21.34
N LYS A 61 10.87 -7.94 -21.18
CA LYS A 61 11.15 -9.25 -20.54
C LYS A 61 12.39 -9.96 -21.12
N LYS A 62 12.64 -9.80 -22.42
CA LYS A 62 13.82 -10.36 -23.10
C LYS A 62 15.15 -9.78 -22.60
N ILE A 63 15.15 -8.56 -22.08
CA ILE A 63 16.32 -7.82 -21.63
C ILE A 63 16.40 -7.79 -20.09
N CYS A 64 15.25 -7.66 -19.41
CA CYS A 64 15.15 -7.72 -17.97
C CYS A 64 14.27 -8.91 -17.57
N PRO A 65 14.85 -10.02 -17.08
CA PRO A 65 14.09 -11.20 -16.68
C PRO A 65 13.26 -10.99 -15.40
N GLY A 66 13.13 -9.76 -14.90
CA GLY A 66 12.43 -9.44 -13.66
C GLY A 66 13.15 -9.88 -12.38
N SER A 67 14.38 -10.40 -12.50
CA SER A 67 15.21 -10.87 -11.36
C SER A 67 15.58 -9.77 -10.36
N CYS A 68 15.46 -8.50 -10.76
CA CYS A 68 15.64 -7.34 -9.89
C CYS A 68 14.50 -7.14 -8.87
N ILE A 69 13.31 -7.71 -9.13
CA ILE A 69 12.18 -7.63 -8.18
C ILE A 69 12.31 -8.79 -7.20
N ARG A 70 13.03 -8.54 -6.11
CA ARG A 70 13.12 -9.46 -4.97
C ARG A 70 11.86 -9.46 -4.10
N PHE A 71 10.96 -8.50 -4.31
CA PHE A 71 9.76 -8.35 -3.49
C PHE A 71 8.55 -9.01 -4.17
N LYS A 72 8.18 -10.21 -3.68
CA LYS A 72 6.88 -10.83 -3.93
C LYS A 72 5.99 -10.53 -2.73
N GLY A 73 5.42 -9.33 -2.69
CA GLY A 73 4.68 -8.86 -1.53
C GLY A 73 3.50 -7.99 -1.92
N GLN A 74 2.54 -7.89 -1.01
CA GLN A 74 1.38 -7.04 -1.14
C GLN A 74 1.78 -5.64 -0.68
N ILE A 75 1.65 -4.64 -1.54
CA ILE A 75 1.98 -3.25 -1.20
C ILE A 75 0.70 -2.44 -1.31
N TYR A 76 0.39 -1.66 -0.27
CA TYR A 76 -0.77 -0.78 -0.26
C TYR A 76 -0.35 0.62 -0.70
N HIS A 77 -0.99 1.15 -1.73
CA HIS A 77 -0.80 2.53 -2.19
C HIS A 77 -2.07 3.33 -1.94
N VAL A 78 -1.94 4.64 -1.75
CA VAL A 78 -3.09 5.55 -1.72
C VAL A 78 -3.74 5.57 -3.10
N SER A 79 -5.05 5.35 -3.17
CA SER A 79 -5.78 5.39 -4.44
C SER A 79 -5.75 6.79 -5.04
N GLU A 80 -5.51 6.89 -6.35
CA GLU A 80 -5.57 8.16 -7.09
C GLU A 80 -6.94 8.86 -6.94
N LYS A 81 -8.01 8.11 -6.61
CA LYS A 81 -9.36 8.66 -6.39
C LYS A 81 -9.49 9.44 -5.09
N SER A 82 -8.68 9.14 -4.07
CA SER A 82 -8.71 9.87 -2.79
C SER A 82 -7.94 11.19 -2.82
N PHE A 83 -7.11 11.44 -3.85
CA PHE A 83 -6.41 12.71 -3.99
C PHE A 83 -7.36 13.90 -4.23
N ARG A 84 -8.62 13.65 -4.63
CA ARG A 84 -9.59 14.72 -4.95
C ARG A 84 -10.34 15.29 -3.74
N VAL A 85 -10.16 14.75 -2.55
CA VAL A 85 -10.93 15.19 -1.36
C VAL A 85 -10.27 16.37 -0.64
N ASP A 86 -9.01 16.69 -0.94
CA ASP A 86 -8.22 17.72 -0.26
C ASP A 86 -7.81 18.83 -1.25
N LEU A 87 -8.79 19.56 -1.78
CA LEU A 87 -8.54 20.78 -2.57
C LEU A 87 -9.76 21.71 -2.56
N ARG A 88 -10.33 21.91 -1.36
CA ARG A 88 -11.34 22.93 -1.15
C ARG A 88 -11.26 23.53 0.26
N GLU A 89 -10.20 24.30 0.51
CA GLU A 89 -10.23 25.46 1.40
C GLU A 89 -9.42 26.61 0.77
#